data_AF-D9Q0L6-F1
#
_entry.id   AF-D9Q0L6-F1
#
_cell.length_a   1.000
_cell.length_b   1.000
_cell.length_c   1.000
_cell.angle_alpha   90.00
_cell.angle_beta   90.00
_cell.angle_gamma   90.00
#
_symmetry.space_group_name_H-M   'P 1'
#
loop_
_entity.id
_entity.type
_entity.pdbx_description
1 polymer ?
#
loop_
_entity_poly.entity_id
_entity_poly.type
_entity_poly.pdbx_seq_one_letter_code
_entity_poly.pdbx_strand_id
1 'polypeptide(L)'
;MKKDREDSPEPPRGVIEVEGLAMNGLLKSFSVEDCGKPKGYQRIVAETIDGRVIKTGCLEPDAARREVMVMNLYLRQWSKFIVRQDSGR
;
A
#
# COMPACT_ATOMS: atom_id res chain seq x y z
N MET A 1 15.83 -31.16 17.96
CA MET A 1 14.73 -30.27 18.41
C MET A 1 14.65 -29.09 17.46
N LYS A 2 13.58 -29.02 16.66
CA LYS A 2 13.25 -27.84 15.83
C LYS A 2 12.79 -26.75 16.81
N LYS A 3 13.48 -25.60 16.82
CA LYS A 3 13.10 -24.45 17.65
C LYS A 3 12.44 -23.44 16.72
N ASP A 4 11.19 -23.16 17.02
CA ASP A 4 10.23 -22.34 16.30
C ASP A 4 10.87 -21.01 15.87
N ARG A 5 10.98 -20.80 14.54
CA ARG A 5 11.36 -19.52 13.92
C ARG A 5 10.19 -19.00 13.07
N GLU A 6 8.99 -19.06 13.62
CA GLU A 6 7.75 -18.80 12.89
C GLU A 6 6.90 -17.77 13.65
N ASP A 7 7.53 -16.67 14.07
CA ASP A 7 6.81 -15.54 14.69
C ASP A 7 7.50 -14.18 14.49
N SER A 8 8.44 -14.07 13.54
CA SER A 8 8.89 -12.76 13.08
C SER A 8 7.99 -12.32 11.92
N PRO A 9 7.31 -11.16 12.01
CA PRO A 9 6.54 -10.66 10.88
C PRO A 9 7.48 -10.53 9.68
N GLU A 10 7.08 -11.08 8.54
CA GLU A 10 7.83 -10.91 7.30
C GLU A 10 8.05 -9.40 7.05
N PRO A 11 9.23 -8.99 6.54
CA PRO A 11 9.47 -7.59 6.24
C PRO A 11 8.35 -7.09 5.32
N PRO A 12 7.91 -5.83 5.47
CA PRO A 12 6.77 -5.30 4.74
C PRO A 12 7.11 -5.13 3.25
N ARG A 13 7.08 -6.25 2.53
CA ARG A 13 7.30 -6.32 1.09
C ARG A 13 6.23 -5.49 0.41
N GLY A 14 6.58 -4.84 -0.69
CA GLY A 14 5.64 -4.10 -1.53
C GLY A 14 5.22 -2.74 -0.97
N VAL A 15 5.60 -2.32 0.24
CA VAL A 15 5.23 -0.96 0.73
C VAL A 15 5.87 0.12 -0.12
N ILE A 16 7.19 0.08 -0.33
CA ILE A 16 7.91 1.04 -1.18
C ILE A 16 7.36 1.05 -2.61
N GLU A 17 6.99 -0.13 -3.13
CA GLU A 17 6.42 -0.25 -4.47
C GLU A 17 5.03 0.40 -4.54
N VAL A 18 4.15 0.10 -3.59
CA VAL A 18 2.81 0.67 -3.50
C VAL A 18 2.86 2.19 -3.31
N GLU A 19 3.71 2.68 -2.40
CA GLU A 19 3.93 4.10 -2.18
C GLU A 19 4.46 4.79 -3.44
N GLY A 20 5.48 4.22 -4.09
CA GLY A 20 6.02 4.75 -5.33
C GLY A 20 5.00 4.80 -6.46
N LEU A 21 4.13 3.79 -6.59
CA LEU A 21 3.03 3.80 -7.56
C LEU A 21 2.00 4.88 -7.23
N ALA A 22 1.69 5.08 -5.95
CA ALA A 22 0.78 6.15 -5.50
C ALA A 22 1.34 7.53 -5.83
N MET A 23 2.62 7.76 -5.50
CA MET A 23 3.34 9.00 -5.77
C MET A 23 3.33 9.36 -7.25
N ASN A 24 3.43 8.37 -8.14
CA ASN A 24 3.43 8.59 -9.60
C ASN A 24 2.02 8.60 -10.22
N GLY A 25 0.96 8.51 -9.43
CA GLY A 25 -0.42 8.48 -9.94
C GLY A 25 -0.78 7.20 -10.70
N LEU A 26 -0.05 6.10 -10.48
CA LEU A 26 -0.23 4.82 -11.17
C LEU A 26 -1.15 3.85 -10.41
N LEU A 27 -1.66 4.26 -9.24
CA LEU A 27 -2.71 3.54 -8.53
C LEU A 27 -4.08 4.08 -8.88
N LYS A 28 -5.01 3.16 -9.13
CA LYS A 28 -6.43 3.45 -9.31
C LYS A 28 -7.14 3.52 -7.96
N SER A 29 -6.85 2.57 -7.05
CA SER A 29 -7.47 2.50 -5.74
C SER A 29 -6.59 1.74 -4.75
N PHE A 30 -6.91 1.85 -3.46
CA PHE A 30 -6.35 0.96 -2.43
C PHE A 30 -7.39 0.70 -1.33
N SER A 31 -7.23 -0.43 -0.64
CA SER A 31 -7.97 -0.80 0.55
C SER A 31 -7.04 -1.36 1.62
N VAL A 32 -7.58 -1.54 2.82
CA VAL A 32 -6.87 -2.12 3.97
C VAL A 32 -7.57 -3.41 4.36
N GLU A 33 -6.80 -4.48 4.48
CA GLU A 33 -7.28 -5.79 4.95
C GLU A 33 -6.64 -6.14 6.29
N ASP A 34 -7.42 -6.76 7.18
CA ASP A 34 -6.92 -7.35 8.42
C ASP A 34 -6.13 -8.64 8.11
N CYS A 35 -4.96 -8.79 8.71
CA CYS A 35 -4.11 -9.97 8.54
C CYS A 35 -4.47 -11.15 9.47
N GLY A 36 -5.34 -10.91 10.47
CA GLY A 36 -5.74 -11.87 11.50
C GLY A 36 -4.68 -12.07 12.59
N LYS A 37 -3.40 -12.23 12.21
CA LYS A 37 -2.27 -12.39 13.13
C LYS A 37 -1.01 -11.67 12.64
N PRO A 38 -0.26 -10.98 13.53
CA PRO A 38 -0.63 -10.62 14.90
C PRO A 38 -1.90 -9.74 14.94
N LYS A 39 -2.62 -9.74 16.07
CA LYS A 39 -3.92 -9.04 16.16
C LYS A 39 -3.75 -7.55 15.85
N GLY A 40 -4.61 -7.04 14.95
CA GLY A 40 -4.61 -5.62 14.56
C GLY A 40 -3.57 -5.27 13.49
N TYR A 41 -2.75 -6.23 13.05
CA TYR A 41 -1.91 -6.01 11.89
C TYR A 41 -2.77 -5.97 10.62
N GLN A 42 -2.40 -5.10 9.71
CA GLN A 42 -3.15 -4.85 8.48
C GLN A 42 -2.21 -4.83 7.29
N ARG A 43 -2.71 -5.15 6.11
CA ARG A 43 -1.98 -4.97 4.85
C ARG A 43 -2.74 -4.04 3.92
N ILE A 44 -2.00 -3.42 3.02
CA ILE A 44 -2.58 -2.63 1.93
C ILE A 44 -2.75 -3.52 0.72
N VAL A 45 -3.92 -3.40 0.09
CA VAL A 45 -4.22 -4.00 -1.20
C VAL A 45 -4.45 -2.87 -2.18
N ALA A 46 -3.54 -2.71 -3.13
CA ALA A 46 -3.56 -1.64 -4.11
C ALA A 46 -3.90 -2.19 -5.50
N GLU A 47 -4.79 -1.49 -6.21
CA GLU A 47 -5.12 -1.75 -7.61
C GLU A 47 -4.43 -0.67 -8.47
N THR A 48 -3.57 -1.10 -9.39
CA THR A 48 -2.92 -0.21 -10.36
C THR A 48 -3.88 0.17 -11.48
N ILE A 49 -3.55 1.24 -12.22
CA ILE A 49 -4.34 1.65 -13.40
C ILE A 49 -4.35 0.62 -14.54
N ASP A 50 -3.35 -0.27 -14.59
CA ASP A 50 -3.26 -1.37 -15.56
C ASP A 50 -3.94 -2.67 -15.08
N GLY A 51 -4.63 -2.62 -13.93
CA GLY A 51 -5.44 -3.73 -13.40
C GLY A 51 -4.68 -4.78 -12.59
N ARG A 52 -3.39 -4.57 -12.31
CA ARG A 52 -2.64 -5.42 -11.37
C ARG A 52 -3.05 -5.13 -9.93
N VAL A 53 -3.04 -6.18 -9.10
CA VAL A 53 -3.29 -6.07 -7.66
C VAL A 53 -2.01 -6.39 -6.91
N ILE A 54 -1.55 -5.44 -6.10
CA ILE A 54 -0.34 -5.57 -5.28
C ILE A 54 -0.76 -5.61 -3.81
N LYS A 55 -0.21 -6.55 -3.06
CA LYS A 55 -0.45 -6.70 -1.63
C LYS A 55 0.84 -6.47 -0.87
N THR A 56 0.78 -5.63 0.15
CA THR A 56 1.92 -5.46 1.05
C THR A 56 2.03 -6.64 2.02
N GLY A 57 3.18 -6.75 2.68
CA GLY A 57 3.28 -7.48 3.94
C GLY A 57 2.35 -6.89 5.02
N CYS A 58 2.12 -7.66 6.08
CA CYS A 58 1.34 -7.23 7.23
C CYS A 58 2.13 -6.19 8.05
N LEU A 59 1.48 -5.07 8.32
CA LEU A 59 2.02 -3.91 9.02
C LEU A 59 1.43 -3.83 10.42
N GLU A 60 2.25 -3.39 11.36
CA GLU A 60 1.78 -2.96 12.67
C GLU A 60 0.71 -1.86 12.56
N PRO A 61 -0.23 -1.76 13.51
CA PRO A 61 -1.34 -0.82 13.44
C PRO A 61 -0.91 0.63 13.14
N ASP A 62 0.15 1.11 13.79
CA ASP A 62 0.63 2.47 13.61
C ASP A 62 1.42 2.66 12.31
N ALA A 63 2.05 1.61 11.79
CA ALA A 63 2.65 1.64 10.46
C ALA A 63 1.57 1.65 9.36
N ALA A 64 0.55 0.79 9.48
CA ALA A 64 -0.59 0.75 8.57
C ALA A 64 -1.34 2.09 8.52
N ARG A 65 -1.62 2.71 9.67
CA ARG A 65 -2.26 4.03 9.74
C ARG A 65 -1.45 5.12 9.04
N ARG A 66 -0.13 5.15 9.26
CA ARG A 66 0.76 6.11 8.61
C ARG A 66 0.74 5.94 7.10
N GLU A 67 0.86 4.70 6.64
CA GLU A 67 0.86 4.39 5.21
C GLU A 67 -0.48 4.78 4.56
N VAL A 68 -1.61 4.49 5.20
CA VAL A 68 -2.94 4.90 4.71
C VAL A 68 -3.07 6.41 4.58
N MET A 69 -2.50 7.19 5.50
CA MET A 69 -2.51 8.66 5.39
C MET A 69 -1.68 9.14 4.19
N VAL A 70 -0.47 8.61 4.03
CA VAL A 70 0.43 8.93 2.91
C VAL A 70 -0.23 8.59 1.57
N MET A 71 -0.78 7.37 1.45
CA MET A 71 -1.50 6.90 0.27
C MET A 71 -2.72 7.78 -0.07
N ASN A 72 -3.48 8.22 0.95
CA ASN A 72 -4.61 9.13 0.74
C ASN A 72 -4.17 10.52 0.27
N LEU A 73 -3.05 11.05 0.79
CA LEU A 73 -2.49 12.32 0.31
C LEU A 73 -2.13 12.21 -1.18
N TYR A 74 -1.45 11.14 -1.57
CA TYR A 74 -1.13 10.92 -2.98
C TYR A 74 -2.37 10.74 -3.84
N LEU A 75 -3.29 9.85 -3.48
CA LEU A 75 -4.43 9.51 -4.34
C LEU A 75 -5.52 10.58 -4.39
N ARG A 76 -5.74 11.34 -3.32
CA ARG A 76 -6.87 12.29 -3.25
C ARG A 76 -6.45 13.74 -3.46
N GLN A 77 -5.24 14.08 -3.02
CA GLN A 77 -4.78 15.47 -3.02
C GLN A 77 -3.79 15.72 -4.16
N TRP A 78 -2.82 14.83 -4.40
CA TRP A 78 -1.71 15.12 -5.32
C TRP A 78 -1.85 14.49 -6.71
N SER A 79 -2.48 13.33 -6.84
CA SER A 79 -2.70 12.62 -8.11
C SER A 79 -3.40 13.51 -9.16
N LYS A 80 -4.28 14.41 -8.71
CA LYS A 80 -4.98 15.40 -9.56
C LYS A 80 -4.04 16.36 -10.29
N PHE A 81 -2.83 16.57 -9.77
CA PHE A 81 -1.82 17.46 -10.35
C PHE A 81 -0.81 16.73 -11.22
N ILE A 82 -0.69 15.40 -11.10
CA ILE A 82 0.32 14.60 -11.81
C ILE A 82 -0.21 14.14 -13.17
N VAL A 83 -1.51 13.82 -13.29
CA VAL A 83 -2.12 13.33 -14.54
C VAL A 83 -2.53 14.49 -15.48
N ARG A 84 -2.22 15.75 -15.13
CA ARG A 84 -2.57 16.94 -15.95
C ARG A 84 -1.43 17.39 -16.86
N GLN A 85 -0.97 16.53 -17.76
CA GLN A 85 -0.41 16.92 -19.06
C GLN A 85 -0.72 15.84 -20.09
N ASP A 86 -1.83 16.00 -20.83
CA ASP A 86 -1.83 16.40 -22.25
C ASP A 86 -3.19 16.05 -22.88
N SER A 87 -4.11 17.03 -22.89
CA SER A 87 -5.22 17.03 -23.83
C SER A 87 -5.03 18.22 -24.77
N GLY A 88 -3.93 18.19 -25.52
CA GLY A 88 -3.83 18.92 -26.77
C GLY A 88 -4.83 18.37 -27.80
N ARG A 89 -6.03 18.96 -27.81
CA ARG A 89 -6.82 19.26 -29.02
C ARG A 89 -8.02 20.14 -28.69
#